data_AF-X1SZN1-F1
#
_entry.id   AF-X1SZN1-F1
#
_cell.length_a   1.000
_cell.length_b   1.000
_cell.length_c   1.000
_cell.angle_alpha   90.00
_cell.angle_beta   90.00
_cell.angle_gamma   90.00
#
_symmetry.space_group_name_H-M   'P 1'
#
loop_
_entity.id
_entity.type
_entity.pdbx_description
1 polymer ?
#
loop_
_entity_poly.entity_id
_entity_poly.type
_entity_poly.pdbx_seq_one_letter_code
_entity_poly.pdbx_strand_id
1 'polypeptide(L)'
;AVAFMLGESIETSAGDPSEAGKALRVVGTNPFIVGSHAEEGNIFLSILRKNPDIQCFILNTGNVGGMVRGQKITVRDSIKIVEMIARDKIAWQKDDFWGYEVPSEIPGLELDRFDPKNYYSDEQIEQLSQNLKRERLAWLSQFSALNQDILAAINP
;
A
#
# COMPACT_ATOMS: atom_id res chain seq x y z
N ALA A 1 7.66 -7.71 0.70
CA ALA A 1 7.17 -8.58 -0.39
C ALA A 1 5.63 -8.57 -0.54
N VAL A 2 4.85 -8.48 0.54
CA VAL A 2 3.37 -8.41 0.47
C VAL A 2 2.86 -7.35 -0.50
N ALA A 3 3.25 -6.08 -0.30
CA ALA A 3 2.81 -4.98 -1.16
C ALA A 3 3.15 -5.19 -2.65
N PHE A 4 4.30 -5.80 -2.93
CA PHE A 4 4.69 -6.19 -4.29
C PHE A 4 3.74 -7.24 -4.86
N MET A 5 3.40 -8.29 -4.10
CA MET A 5 2.46 -9.33 -4.54
C MET A 5 1.02 -8.85 -4.67
N LEU A 6 0.62 -7.87 -3.85
CA LEU A 6 -0.68 -7.24 -3.95
C LEU A 6 -0.75 -6.35 -5.20
N GLY A 7 0.29 -5.55 -5.43
CA GLY A 7 0.38 -4.67 -6.60
C GLY A 7 -0.85 -3.77 -6.74
N GLU A 8 -1.33 -3.28 -5.59
CA GLU A 8 -2.58 -2.55 -5.48
C GLU A 8 -2.45 -1.16 -6.07
N SER A 9 -3.34 -0.85 -7.01
CA SER A 9 -3.49 0.46 -7.62
C SER A 9 -4.96 0.71 -7.96
N ILE A 10 -5.24 1.89 -8.50
CA ILE A 10 -6.54 2.25 -9.07
C ILE A 10 -6.37 2.42 -10.57
N GLU A 11 -7.27 1.82 -11.34
CA GLU A 11 -7.30 1.99 -12.79
C GLU A 11 -7.47 3.48 -13.14
N THR A 12 -6.56 4.00 -13.94
CA THR A 12 -6.62 5.41 -14.36
C THR A 12 -7.36 5.53 -15.67
N SER A 13 -7.94 6.68 -15.97
CA SER A 13 -8.58 6.95 -17.26
C SER A 13 -7.63 6.89 -18.47
N ALA A 14 -6.32 6.80 -18.24
CA ALA A 14 -5.31 6.59 -19.28
C ALA A 14 -5.10 5.11 -19.65
N GLY A 15 -5.57 4.17 -18.81
CA GLY A 15 -5.60 2.73 -19.11
C GLY A 15 -6.88 2.39 -19.87
N ASP A 16 -7.79 1.64 -19.24
CA ASP A 16 -9.15 1.44 -19.78
C ASP A 16 -10.11 2.52 -19.21
N PRO A 17 -10.58 3.48 -20.02
CA PRO A 17 -11.50 4.52 -19.56
C PRO A 17 -12.81 3.97 -18.99
N SER A 18 -13.22 2.75 -19.37
CA SER A 18 -14.46 2.11 -18.89
C SER A 18 -14.32 1.52 -17.49
N GLU A 19 -13.10 1.25 -17.05
CA GLU A 19 -12.78 0.67 -15.74
C GLU A 19 -12.17 1.71 -14.78
N ALA A 20 -12.07 2.98 -15.20
CA ALA A 20 -11.48 4.06 -14.42
C ALA A 20 -12.10 4.15 -13.00
N GLY A 21 -11.24 4.13 -11.98
CA GLY A 21 -11.65 4.16 -10.58
C GLY A 21 -11.84 2.78 -9.92
N LYS A 22 -11.73 1.67 -10.66
CA LYS A 22 -11.77 0.32 -10.09
C LYS A 22 -10.41 -0.07 -9.49
N ALA A 23 -10.46 -0.91 -8.45
CA ALA A 23 -9.27 -1.47 -7.85
C ALA A 23 -8.59 -2.46 -8.80
N LEU A 24 -7.29 -2.26 -9.02
CA LEU A 24 -6.44 -3.11 -9.86
C LEU A 24 -5.39 -3.79 -8.99
N ARG A 25 -5.17 -5.09 -9.22
CA ARG A 25 -4.07 -5.85 -8.61
C ARG A 25 -3.24 -6.50 -9.70
N VAL A 26 -1.98 -6.09 -9.82
CA VAL A 26 -1.01 -6.65 -10.77
C VAL A 26 0.30 -6.86 -10.02
N VAL A 27 0.76 -8.10 -9.88
CA VAL A 27 1.99 -8.43 -9.14
C VAL A 27 3.16 -7.58 -9.64
N GLY A 28 3.85 -6.92 -8.71
CA GLY A 28 4.93 -5.99 -8.98
C GLY A 28 4.54 -4.77 -9.82
N THR A 29 3.24 -4.50 -9.98
CA THR A 29 2.69 -3.56 -10.97
C THR A 29 3.25 -3.78 -12.37
N ASN A 30 3.60 -5.04 -12.69
CA ASN A 30 4.30 -5.42 -13.89
C ASN A 30 3.45 -6.40 -14.72
N PRO A 31 2.75 -5.91 -15.77
CA PRO A 31 1.91 -6.77 -16.61
C PRO A 31 2.72 -7.68 -17.54
N PHE A 32 4.04 -7.61 -17.51
CA PHE A 32 4.94 -8.34 -18.41
C PHE A 32 5.64 -9.53 -17.74
N ILE A 33 5.25 -9.91 -16.52
CA ILE A 33 5.80 -11.10 -15.86
C ILE A 33 5.49 -12.34 -16.71
N VAL A 34 6.54 -13.00 -17.16
CA VAL A 34 6.46 -14.30 -17.84
C VAL A 34 6.78 -15.38 -16.81
N GLY A 35 5.86 -16.33 -16.62
CA GLY A 35 6.03 -17.44 -15.68
C GLY A 35 5.27 -17.24 -14.36
N SER A 36 5.81 -17.76 -13.27
CA SER A 36 5.13 -17.81 -11.98
C SER A 36 5.24 -16.50 -11.21
N HIS A 37 4.11 -15.83 -11.01
CA HIS A 37 4.01 -14.69 -10.10
C HIS A 37 4.46 -15.00 -8.66
N ALA A 38 4.23 -16.23 -8.19
CA ALA A 38 4.65 -16.65 -6.87
C ALA A 38 6.17 -16.75 -6.76
N GLU A 39 6.83 -17.22 -7.82
CA GLU A 39 8.28 -17.29 -7.90
C GLU A 39 8.89 -15.88 -7.89
N GLU A 40 8.32 -14.94 -8.66
CA GLU A 40 8.74 -13.54 -8.65
C GLU A 40 8.64 -12.92 -7.24
N GLY A 41 7.52 -13.15 -6.55
CA GLY A 41 7.34 -12.72 -5.16
C GLY A 41 8.37 -13.31 -4.19
N ASN A 42 8.69 -14.59 -4.35
CA ASN A 42 9.67 -15.29 -3.54
C ASN A 42 11.10 -14.78 -3.81
N ILE A 43 11.43 -14.48 -5.06
CA ILE A 43 12.69 -13.85 -5.46
C ILE A 43 12.78 -12.47 -4.81
N PHE A 44 11.74 -11.65 -4.91
CA PHE A 44 11.72 -10.33 -4.29
C PHE A 44 11.91 -10.40 -2.76
N LEU A 45 11.24 -11.34 -2.08
CA LEU A 45 11.48 -11.59 -0.65
C LEU A 45 12.93 -11.99 -0.36
N SER A 46 13.53 -12.84 -1.19
CA SER A 46 14.93 -13.26 -1.07
C SER A 46 15.90 -12.09 -1.20
N ILE A 47 15.64 -11.17 -2.14
CA ILE A 47 16.42 -9.95 -2.32
C ILE A 47 16.37 -9.09 -1.05
N LEU A 48 15.17 -8.83 -0.51
CA LEU A 48 15.01 -8.03 0.70
C LEU A 48 15.73 -8.67 1.90
N ARG A 49 15.64 -9.99 2.07
CA ARG A 49 16.33 -10.72 3.15
C ARG A 49 17.85 -10.64 3.06
N LYS A 50 18.39 -10.66 1.84
CA LYS A 50 19.84 -10.58 1.60
C LYS A 50 20.38 -9.16 1.72
N ASN A 51 19.52 -8.15 1.68
CA ASN A 51 19.90 -6.74 1.69
C ASN A 51 19.08 -6.00 2.75
N PRO A 52 19.40 -6.19 4.05
CA PRO A 52 18.60 -5.66 5.16
C PRO A 52 18.56 -4.12 5.21
N ASP A 53 19.50 -3.44 4.54
CA ASP A 53 19.54 -1.98 4.44
C ASP A 53 18.49 -1.40 3.47
N ILE A 54 17.80 -2.25 2.69
CA ILE A 54 16.71 -1.80 1.81
C ILE A 54 15.49 -1.42 2.65
N GLN A 55 15.14 -0.15 2.63
CA GLN A 55 13.89 0.36 3.17
C GLN A 55 12.78 0.29 2.11
N CYS A 56 11.58 -0.16 2.50
CA CYS A 56 10.42 -0.28 1.63
C CYS A 56 9.27 0.57 2.18
N PHE A 57 8.67 1.39 1.32
CA PHE A 57 7.57 2.28 1.69
C PHE A 57 6.36 2.03 0.79
N ILE A 58 5.16 2.23 1.33
CA ILE A 58 3.92 2.24 0.58
C ILE A 58 3.39 3.68 0.61
N LEU A 59 3.20 4.28 -0.56
CA LEU A 59 2.72 5.65 -0.69
C LEU A 59 1.39 5.67 -1.45
N ASN A 60 0.33 6.13 -0.79
CA ASN A 60 -0.92 6.46 -1.46
C ASN A 60 -0.73 7.75 -2.27
N THR A 61 -0.92 7.70 -3.59
CA THR A 61 -0.88 8.88 -4.48
C THR A 61 -2.27 9.27 -5.00
N GLY A 62 -3.31 8.69 -4.41
CA GLY A 62 -4.71 8.93 -4.73
C GLY A 62 -5.36 9.91 -3.76
N ASN A 63 -6.37 9.43 -3.04
CA ASN A 63 -7.16 10.23 -2.11
C ASN A 63 -7.33 9.49 -0.77
N VAL A 64 -7.60 10.23 0.29
CA VAL A 64 -8.16 9.73 1.54
C VAL A 64 -9.61 10.21 1.64
N GLY A 65 -10.56 9.37 2.04
CA GLY A 65 -11.98 9.78 2.12
C GLY A 65 -12.78 9.64 0.82
N GLY A 66 -12.23 8.94 -0.18
CA GLY A 66 -12.88 8.73 -1.49
C GLY A 66 -12.69 9.89 -2.48
N MET A 67 -13.21 9.76 -3.69
CA MET A 67 -12.92 10.71 -4.78
C MET A 67 -13.74 12.01 -4.74
N VAL A 68 -14.92 12.00 -4.12
CA VAL A 68 -15.86 13.14 -4.17
C VAL A 68 -15.76 14.02 -2.93
N ARG A 69 -15.69 13.42 -1.75
CA ARG A 69 -15.63 14.13 -0.45
C ARG A 69 -14.28 14.01 0.25
N GLY A 70 -13.35 13.26 -0.35
CA GLY A 70 -12.04 13.03 0.23
C GLY A 70 -11.04 14.11 -0.09
N GLN A 71 -9.88 13.99 0.54
CA GLN A 71 -8.70 14.81 0.31
C GLN A 71 -7.77 14.12 -0.67
N LYS A 72 -7.50 14.80 -1.80
CA LYS A 72 -6.47 14.39 -2.74
C LYS A 72 -5.08 14.56 -2.13
N ILE A 73 -4.25 13.53 -2.27
CA ILE A 73 -2.81 13.63 -2.01
C ILE A 73 -2.19 14.22 -3.28
N THR A 74 -1.71 15.45 -3.17
CA THR A 74 -1.18 16.17 -4.34
C THR A 74 0.23 15.69 -4.68
N VAL A 75 0.68 15.98 -5.90
CA VAL A 75 2.07 15.74 -6.30
C VAL A 75 3.05 16.46 -5.36
N ARG A 76 2.69 17.66 -4.89
CA ARG A 76 3.51 18.42 -3.93
C ARG A 76 3.63 17.69 -2.59
N ASP A 77 2.52 17.12 -2.10
CA ASP A 77 2.51 16.31 -0.88
C ASP A 77 3.41 15.08 -1.06
N SER A 78 3.23 14.33 -2.15
CA SER A 78 4.05 13.14 -2.46
C SER A 78 5.53 13.45 -2.56
N ILE A 79 5.91 14.53 -3.26
CA ILE A 79 7.32 14.96 -3.35
C ILE A 79 7.86 15.30 -1.97
N LYS A 80 7.06 15.97 -1.12
CA LYS A 80 7.49 16.32 0.23
C LYS A 80 7.71 15.08 1.10
N ILE A 81 6.84 14.08 0.99
CA ILE A 81 6.97 12.80 1.69
C ILE A 81 8.27 12.09 1.26
N VAL A 82 8.50 11.96 -0.05
CA VAL A 82 9.73 11.34 -0.58
C VAL A 82 10.98 12.10 -0.15
N GLU A 83 10.93 13.44 -0.13
CA GLU A 83 12.03 14.27 0.40
C GLU A 83 12.33 13.94 1.87
N MET A 84 11.30 13.82 2.72
CA MET A 84 11.50 13.55 4.14
C MET A 84 11.94 12.10 4.41
N ILE A 85 11.50 11.13 3.60
CA ILE A 85 12.04 9.77 3.60
C ILE A 85 13.55 9.81 3.29
N ALA A 86 13.94 10.46 2.19
CA ALA A 86 15.34 10.51 1.75
C ALA A 86 16.26 11.25 2.74
N ARG A 87 15.70 12.16 3.56
CA ARG A 87 16.43 12.90 4.59
C ARG A 87 16.39 12.23 5.97
N ASP A 88 15.66 11.14 6.11
CA ASP A 88 15.40 10.46 7.39
C ASP A 88 14.84 11.40 8.46
N LYS A 89 13.77 12.13 8.11
CA LYS A 89 13.15 13.16 8.97
C LYS A 89 11.69 12.89 9.33
N ILE A 90 11.18 11.70 9.01
CA ILE A 90 9.83 11.30 9.37
C ILE A 90 9.86 10.70 10.78
N ALA A 91 8.95 11.15 11.64
CA ALA A 91 8.68 10.44 12.88
C ALA A 91 7.64 9.35 12.59
N TRP A 92 7.92 8.14 13.07
CA TRP A 92 7.12 6.95 12.80
C TRP A 92 6.43 6.46 14.08
N GLN A 93 5.25 5.88 13.92
CA GLN A 93 4.56 5.13 14.96
C GLN A 93 4.04 3.82 14.37
N LYS A 94 3.87 2.80 15.22
CA LYS A 94 3.28 1.53 14.78
C LYS A 94 1.76 1.68 14.66
N ASP A 95 1.20 1.20 13.55
CA ASP A 95 -0.24 1.06 13.39
C ASP A 95 -0.72 -0.25 14.02
N ASP A 96 -1.71 -0.18 14.91
CA ASP A 96 -2.19 -1.34 15.67
C ASP A 96 -2.95 -2.36 14.82
N PHE A 97 -3.60 -1.92 13.73
CA PHE A 97 -4.43 -2.79 12.90
C PHE A 97 -3.62 -3.51 11.81
N TRP A 98 -2.71 -2.77 11.17
CA TRP A 98 -1.89 -3.22 10.05
C TRP A 98 -0.50 -3.70 10.47
N GLY A 99 -0.04 -3.35 11.68
CA GLY A 99 1.21 -3.81 12.28
C GLY A 99 2.49 -3.20 11.71
N TYR A 100 2.42 -2.42 10.63
CA TYR A 100 3.56 -1.66 10.08
C TYR A 100 3.59 -0.22 10.58
N GLU A 101 4.69 0.48 10.32
CA GLU A 101 4.86 1.88 10.70
C GLU A 101 4.10 2.83 9.77
N VAL A 102 3.50 3.84 10.37
CA VAL A 102 2.84 4.97 9.71
C VAL A 102 3.45 6.28 10.22
N PRO A 103 3.49 7.35 9.42
CA PRO A 103 4.05 8.62 9.88
C PRO A 103 3.18 9.23 10.98
N SER A 104 3.80 9.56 12.11
CA SER A 104 3.17 10.41 13.15
C SER A 104 3.47 11.89 12.89
N GLU A 105 4.61 12.21 12.26
CA GLU A 105 4.97 13.57 11.88
C GLU A 105 5.80 13.58 10.59
N ILE A 106 5.48 14.51 9.68
CA ILE A 106 6.30 14.81 8.49
C ILE A 106 6.56 16.32 8.46
N PRO A 107 7.82 16.77 8.68
CA PRO A 107 8.13 18.19 8.70
C PRO A 107 7.70 18.93 7.43
N GLY A 108 6.86 19.95 7.60
CA GLY A 108 6.35 20.77 6.50
C GLY A 108 5.19 20.15 5.72
N LEU A 109 4.51 19.15 6.29
CA LEU A 109 3.29 18.56 5.76
C LEU A 109 2.23 18.43 6.86
N GLU A 110 1.04 18.97 6.61
CA GLU A 110 -0.10 18.90 7.52
C GLU A 110 -0.77 17.52 7.43
N LEU A 111 -0.28 16.56 8.22
CA LEU A 111 -0.76 15.17 8.19
C LEU A 111 -2.23 15.01 8.55
N ASP A 112 -2.76 15.84 9.47
CA ASP A 112 -4.14 15.75 9.96
C ASP A 112 -5.17 15.81 8.83
N ARG A 113 -4.87 16.49 7.71
CA ARG A 113 -5.72 16.55 6.52
C ARG A 113 -5.94 15.19 5.85
N PHE A 114 -5.08 14.22 6.16
CA PHE A 114 -5.13 12.86 5.63
C PHE A 114 -5.59 11.85 6.67
N ASP A 115 -6.07 12.28 7.85
CA ASP A 115 -6.65 11.36 8.84
C ASP A 115 -7.98 10.79 8.30
N PRO A 116 -8.12 9.45 8.15
CA PRO A 116 -9.37 8.82 7.74
C PRO A 116 -10.58 9.19 8.61
N LYS A 117 -10.39 9.54 9.89
CA LYS A 117 -11.46 9.93 10.83
C LYS A 117 -12.17 11.21 10.43
N ASN A 118 -11.54 12.03 9.58
CA ASN A 118 -12.20 13.21 9.01
C ASN A 118 -13.29 12.86 7.99
N TYR A 119 -13.30 11.62 7.48
CA TYR A 119 -14.17 11.20 6.36
C TYR A 119 -15.07 10.01 6.70
N TYR A 120 -14.69 9.21 7.69
CA TYR A 120 -15.34 7.97 8.05
C TYR A 120 -15.52 7.88 9.56
N SER A 121 -16.61 7.27 10.02
CA SER A 121 -16.74 6.87 11.42
C SER A 121 -15.77 5.74 11.78
N ASP A 122 -15.51 5.53 13.06
CA ASP A 122 -14.65 4.43 13.52
C ASP A 122 -15.17 3.06 13.03
N GLU A 123 -16.49 2.84 13.05
CA GLU A 123 -17.12 1.63 12.52
C GLU A 123 -16.89 1.46 11.00
N GLN A 124 -16.95 2.55 10.24
CA GLN A 124 -16.66 2.51 8.81
C GLN A 124 -15.18 2.20 8.54
N ILE A 125 -14.27 2.81 9.30
CA ILE A 125 -12.83 2.55 9.19
C ILE A 125 -12.53 1.07 9.49
N GLU A 126 -13.10 0.53 10.56
CA GLU A 126 -12.95 -0.87 10.92
C GLU A 126 -13.49 -1.78 9.81
N GLN A 127 -14.72 -1.54 9.35
CA GLN A 127 -15.35 -2.35 8.33
C GLN A 127 -14.57 -2.33 7.00
N LEU A 128 -14.10 -1.16 6.56
CA LEU A 128 -13.29 -1.01 5.35
C LEU A 128 -11.94 -1.72 5.49
N SER A 129 -11.28 -1.57 6.64
CA SER A 129 -9.97 -2.18 6.91
C SER A 129 -10.06 -3.71 6.95
N GLN A 130 -11.10 -4.25 7.59
CA GLN A 130 -11.36 -5.69 7.63
C GLN A 130 -11.71 -6.25 6.24
N ASN A 131 -12.52 -5.52 5.46
CA ASN A 131 -12.81 -5.89 4.07
C ASN A 131 -11.53 -5.98 3.24
N LEU A 132 -10.72 -4.92 3.28
CA LEU A 132 -9.46 -4.87 2.53
C LEU A 132 -8.49 -5.98 2.97
N LYS A 133 -8.39 -6.26 4.26
CA LYS A 133 -7.57 -7.38 4.78
C LYS A 133 -8.04 -8.73 4.23
N ARG A 134 -9.35 -9.00 4.20
CA ARG A 134 -9.91 -10.23 3.60
C ARG A 134 -9.64 -10.33 2.11
N GLU A 135 -9.81 -9.24 1.36
CA GLU A 135 -9.51 -9.22 -0.07
C GLU A 135 -8.04 -9.49 -0.37
N ARG A 136 -7.13 -8.88 0.41
CA ARG A 136 -5.68 -9.12 0.31
C ARG A 136 -5.34 -10.58 0.57
N LEU A 137 -5.92 -11.18 1.61
CA LEU A 137 -5.73 -12.62 1.90
C LEU A 137 -6.24 -13.50 0.77
N ALA A 138 -7.45 -13.23 0.27
CA ALA A 138 -8.03 -13.99 -0.85
C ALA A 138 -7.16 -13.89 -2.11
N TRP A 139 -6.67 -12.69 -2.44
CA TRP A 139 -5.77 -12.47 -3.56
C TRP A 139 -4.45 -13.23 -3.42
N LEU A 140 -3.82 -13.19 -2.24
CA LEU A 140 -2.53 -13.85 -2.05
C LEU A 140 -2.67 -15.38 -1.97
N SER A 141 -3.79 -15.89 -1.48
CA SER A 141 -4.04 -17.32 -1.31
C SER A 141 -4.15 -18.09 -2.63
N GLN A 142 -4.35 -17.40 -3.76
CA GLN A 142 -4.38 -18.05 -5.08
C GLN A 142 -2.97 -18.52 -5.52
N PHE A 143 -1.90 -17.98 -4.93
CA PHE A 143 -0.52 -18.32 -5.28
C PHE A 143 0.00 -19.45 -4.38
N SER A 144 -0.28 -20.70 -4.74
CA SER A 144 0.04 -21.89 -3.91
C SER A 144 1.52 -22.06 -3.57
N ALA A 145 2.42 -21.62 -4.45
CA ALA A 145 3.87 -21.69 -4.25
C ALA A 145 4.46 -20.45 -3.55
N LEU A 146 3.62 -19.50 -3.11
CA LEU A 146 4.08 -18.29 -2.44
C LEU A 146 4.61 -18.62 -1.04
N ASN A 147 5.72 -17.99 -0.67
CA ASN A 147 6.31 -18.18 0.65
C ASN A 147 5.31 -17.77 1.75
N GLN A 148 5.13 -18.65 2.73
CA GLN A 148 4.14 -18.48 3.80
C GLN A 148 4.40 -17.23 4.67
N ASP A 149 5.64 -16.75 4.76
CA ASP A 149 5.97 -15.52 5.48
C ASP A 149 5.32 -14.30 4.83
N ILE A 150 5.07 -14.34 3.52
CA ILE A 150 4.35 -13.28 2.80
C ILE A 150 2.87 -13.30 3.19
N LEU A 151 2.26 -14.49 3.32
CA LEU A 151 0.86 -14.61 3.76
C LEU A 151 0.70 -14.21 5.23
N ALA A 152 1.62 -14.65 6.09
CA ALA A 152 1.60 -14.37 7.52
C ALA A 152 1.69 -12.86 7.81
N ALA A 153 2.44 -12.12 7.00
CA ALA A 153 2.61 -10.67 7.18
C ALA A 153 1.34 -9.83 7.00
N ILE A 154 0.22 -10.39 6.51
CA ILE A 154 -1.09 -9.70 6.50
C ILE A 154 -1.77 -9.75 7.89
N ASN A 155 -1.42 -10.74 8.70
CA ASN A 155 -1.88 -10.90 10.09
C ASN A 155 -0.67 -10.87 11.04
N PRO A 156 -0.02 -9.69 11.18
CA PRO A 156 1.19 -9.53 11.97
C PRO A 156 0.96 -9.67 13.49
#